data_AF-A0A1V6I6I5-F1
#
_entry.id   AF-A0A1V6I6I5-F1
#
_cell.length_a   1.000
_cell.length_b   1.000
_cell.length_c   1.000
_cell.angle_alpha   90.00
_cell.angle_beta   90.00
_cell.angle_gamma   90.00
#
_symmetry.space_group_name_H-M   'P 1'
#
loop_
_entity.id
_entity.type
_entity.pdbx_description
1 polymer ?
#
loop_
_entity_poly.entity_id
_entity_poly.type
_entity_poly.pdbx_seq_one_letter_code
_entity_poly.pdbx_strand_id
1 'polypeptide(L)'
;MNEENNVAMDGAFYGSLKRNNKQIRDDRALAIAEDTELVYKRKIEDLETSLKRMRREQENMLDLSPTNAQSLILASDFDSNKYADKDIELGVKIRNTEITLEIARKRYEYLFSGGDK
;
A
#
# COMPACT_ATOMS: atom_id res chain seq x y z
N MET A 1 52.97 31.04 23.77
CA MET A 1 51.99 31.10 22.67
C MET A 1 51.05 29.94 22.89
N ASN A 2 49.88 30.20 23.46
CA ASN A 2 48.85 29.17 23.60
C ASN A 2 47.87 29.43 22.47
N GLU A 3 47.90 28.57 21.45
CA GLU A 3 46.84 28.50 20.47
C GLU A 3 45.58 28.01 21.21
N GLU A 4 44.67 28.94 21.50
CA GLU A 4 43.31 28.60 21.90
C GLU A 4 42.68 27.83 20.73
N ASN A 5 42.55 26.52 20.91
CA ASN A 5 41.74 25.65 20.07
C ASN A 5 40.30 26.16 20.13
N ASN A 6 39.93 27.04 19.19
CA ASN A 6 38.56 27.45 18.96
C ASN A 6 37.84 26.29 18.27
N VAL A 7 37.41 25.31 19.06
CA VAL A 7 36.60 24.19 18.59
C VAL A 7 35.24 24.76 18.23
N ALA A 8 35.05 25.11 16.95
CA ALA A 8 33.74 25.46 16.41
C ALA A 8 32.77 24.33 16.79
N MET A 9 31.80 24.64 17.64
CA MET A 9 30.82 23.69 18.17
C MET A 9 29.77 23.35 17.08
N ASP A 10 30.22 22.82 15.94
CA ASP A 10 29.41 22.58 14.73
C ASP A 10 28.78 21.17 14.71
N GLY A 11 28.10 20.81 15.81
CA GLY A 11 27.34 19.57 15.91
C GLY A 11 25.88 19.73 15.47
N ALA A 12 25.27 18.66 14.93
CA ALA A 12 23.84 18.63 14.56
C ALA A 12 22.92 19.04 15.73
N PHE A 13 23.33 18.75 16.97
CA PHE A 13 22.65 19.18 18.18
C PHE A 13 22.69 20.71 18.39
N TYR A 14 23.85 21.35 18.21
CA TYR A 14 23.97 22.81 18.33
C TYR A 14 23.23 23.53 17.19
N GLY A 15 23.27 22.98 15.98
CA GLY A 15 22.51 23.46 14.83
C GLY A 15 21.00 23.40 15.05
N SER A 16 20.48 22.37 15.72
CA SER A 16 19.05 22.24 16.00
C SER A 16 18.55 23.27 17.02
N LEU A 17 19.36 23.61 18.03
CA LEU A 17 19.03 24.64 19.03
C LEU A 17 18.97 26.06 18.44
N LYS A 18 19.67 26.32 17.33
CA LYS A 18 19.69 27.63 16.65
C LYS A 18 18.49 27.87 15.73
N ARG A 19 17.63 26.87 15.52
CA ARG A 19 16.51 26.97 14.57
C ARG A 19 15.43 27.93 15.06
N ASN A 20 14.85 28.67 14.12
CA ASN A 20 13.72 29.54 14.40
C ASN A 20 12.38 28.80 14.35
N ASN A 21 11.32 29.44 14.87
CA ASN A 21 9.97 28.86 14.92
C ASN A 21 9.42 28.44 13.54
N LYS A 22 9.78 29.14 12.46
CA LYS A 22 9.36 28.78 11.11
C LYS A 22 10.02 27.46 10.70
N GLN A 23 11.34 27.36 10.82
CA GLN A 23 12.09 26.14 10.52
C GLN A 23 11.61 24.95 11.36
N ILE A 24 11.23 25.15 12.63
CA ILE A 24 10.65 24.11 13.48
C ILE A 24 9.32 23.58 12.94
N ARG A 25 8.46 24.47 12.45
CA ARG A 25 7.18 24.09 11.85
C ARG A 25 7.36 23.42 10.49
N ASP A 26 8.28 23.91 9.68
CA ASP A 26 8.55 23.38 8.34
C ASP A 26 9.07 21.94 8.41
N ASP A 27 10.08 21.64 9.25
CA ASP A 27 10.56 20.27 9.42
C ASP A 27 9.48 19.34 9.98
N ARG A 28 8.63 19.84 10.89
CA ARG A 28 7.51 19.05 11.41
C ARG A 28 6.49 18.75 10.31
N ALA A 29 6.18 19.74 9.48
CA ALA A 29 5.27 19.57 8.34
C ALA A 29 5.84 18.57 7.34
N LEU A 30 7.14 18.66 7.04
CA LEU A 30 7.84 17.74 6.15
C LEU A 30 7.79 16.31 6.68
N ALA A 31 8.17 16.08 7.94
CA ALA A 31 8.14 14.73 8.54
C ALA A 31 6.73 14.12 8.50
N ILE A 32 5.70 14.91 8.84
CA ILE A 32 4.30 14.45 8.78
C ILE A 32 3.91 14.13 7.34
N ALA A 33 4.30 14.95 6.37
CA ALA A 33 3.98 14.73 4.96
C ALA A 33 4.64 13.47 4.42
N GLU A 34 5.94 13.28 4.66
CA GLU A 34 6.72 12.11 4.24
C GLU A 34 6.15 10.81 4.84
N ASP A 35 5.88 10.80 6.15
CA ASP A 35 5.30 9.65 6.83
C ASP A 35 3.91 9.30 6.26
N THR A 36 3.08 10.32 6.02
CA THR A 36 1.73 10.13 5.49
C THR A 36 1.77 9.63 4.05
N GLU A 37 2.64 10.18 3.21
CA GLU A 37 2.84 9.75 1.82
C GLU A 37 3.27 8.28 1.76
N LEU A 38 4.22 7.88 2.61
CA LEU A 38 4.69 6.50 2.70
C LEU A 38 3.56 5.53 3.09
N VAL A 39 2.72 5.91 4.05
CA VAL A 39 1.55 5.11 4.44
C VAL A 39 0.55 4.98 3.29
N TYR A 40 0.31 6.05 2.53
CA TYR A 40 -0.57 5.98 1.35
C TYR A 40 -0.02 5.02 0.28
N LYS A 41 1.27 5.11 -0.05
CA LYS A 41 1.93 4.22 -1.02
C LYS A 41 1.75 2.76 -0.63
N ARG A 42 2.03 2.41 0.63
CA ARG A 42 1.85 1.05 1.17
C ARG A 42 0.40 0.57 1.05
N LYS A 43 -0.57 1.41 1.41
CA LYS A 43 -2.00 1.04 1.28
C LYS A 43 -2.41 0.76 -0.16
N ILE A 44 -1.89 1.53 -1.11
CA ILE A 44 -2.14 1.30 -2.55
C ILE A 44 -1.55 -0.05 -2.97
N GLU A 45 -0.31 -0.33 -2.59
CA GLU A 45 0.37 -1.59 -2.90
C GLU A 45 -0.33 -2.82 -2.28
N ASP A 46 -0.81 -2.69 -1.04
CA ASP A 46 -1.59 -3.73 -0.37
C ASP A 46 -2.90 -4.04 -1.12
N LEU A 47 -3.60 -3.00 -1.59
CA LEU A 47 -4.83 -3.15 -2.38
C LEU A 47 -4.56 -3.82 -3.73
N GLU A 48 -3.49 -3.42 -4.42
CA GLU A 48 -3.06 -4.04 -5.68
C GLU A 48 -2.72 -5.53 -5.50
N THR A 49 -1.99 -5.84 -4.43
CA THR A 49 -1.62 -7.21 -4.08
C THR A 49 -2.85 -8.06 -3.76
N SER A 50 -3.78 -7.52 -2.97
CA SER A 50 -5.05 -8.17 -2.65
C SER A 50 -5.88 -8.45 -3.91
N LEU A 51 -6.01 -7.47 -4.80
CA LEU A 51 -6.72 -7.60 -6.07
C LEU A 51 -6.13 -8.71 -6.93
N LYS A 52 -4.80 -8.75 -7.07
CA LYS A 52 -4.10 -9.79 -7.83
C LYS A 52 -4.32 -11.19 -7.24
N ARG A 53 -4.34 -11.30 -5.91
CA ARG A 53 -4.61 -12.57 -5.22
C ARG A 53 -6.04 -13.04 -5.46
N MET A 54 -7.04 -12.17 -5.32
CA MET A 54 -8.44 -12.53 -5.53
C MET A 54 -8.73 -12.92 -6.99
N ARG A 55 -8.17 -12.19 -7.96
CA ARG A 55 -8.29 -12.58 -9.38
C ARG A 55 -7.68 -13.95 -9.65
N ARG A 56 -6.52 -14.25 -9.08
CA ARG A 56 -5.92 -15.59 -9.17
C ARG A 56 -6.77 -16.65 -8.50
N GLU A 57 -7.37 -16.34 -7.33
CA GLU A 57 -8.27 -17.27 -6.67
C GLU A 57 -9.48 -17.59 -7.56
N GLN A 58 -10.06 -16.57 -8.20
CA GLN A 58 -11.16 -16.72 -9.14
C GLN A 58 -10.76 -17.59 -10.35
N GLU A 59 -9.60 -17.33 -10.96
CA GLU A 59 -9.07 -18.16 -12.05
C GLU A 59 -8.78 -19.60 -11.62
N ASN A 60 -8.22 -19.79 -10.42
CA ASN A 60 -7.93 -21.11 -9.88
C ASN A 60 -9.22 -21.91 -9.58
N MET A 61 -10.37 -21.25 -9.41
CA MET A 61 -11.64 -21.96 -9.29
C MET A 61 -12.05 -22.64 -10.60
N LEU A 62 -11.49 -22.24 -11.74
CA LEU A 62 -11.68 -22.91 -13.03
C LEU A 62 -10.85 -24.20 -13.14
N ASP A 63 -9.84 -24.36 -12.29
CA ASP A 63 -9.05 -25.59 -12.22
C ASP A 63 -9.81 -26.68 -11.46
N LEU A 64 -10.59 -27.45 -12.23
CA LEU A 64 -11.34 -28.61 -11.75
C LEU A 64 -10.54 -29.92 -11.94
N SER A 65 -9.24 -29.83 -12.19
CA SER A 65 -8.42 -31.01 -12.40
C SER A 65 -8.29 -31.83 -11.10
N PRO A 66 -8.31 -33.16 -11.19
CA PRO A 66 -8.06 -34.00 -10.03
C PRO A 66 -6.64 -33.80 -9.49
N THR A 67 -6.49 -33.67 -8.18
CA THR A 67 -5.18 -33.60 -7.49
C THR A 67 -4.40 -34.92 -7.54
N ASN A 68 -5.06 -36.04 -7.84
CA ASN A 68 -4.49 -37.36 -8.10
C ASN A 68 -5.49 -38.26 -8.86
N ALA A 69 -5.02 -39.39 -9.40
CA ALA A 69 -5.83 -40.34 -10.19
C ALA A 69 -7.09 -40.89 -9.46
N GLN A 70 -7.15 -40.81 -8.12
CA GLN A 70 -8.31 -41.23 -7.31
C GLN A 70 -9.25 -40.07 -6.94
N SER A 71 -8.90 -38.83 -7.25
CA SER A 71 -9.66 -37.61 -6.90
C SER A 71 -10.49 -37.04 -8.05
N LEU A 72 -10.75 -37.85 -9.09
CA LEU A 72 -11.53 -37.46 -10.25
C LEU A 72 -12.94 -37.07 -9.79
N ILE A 73 -13.24 -35.77 -9.76
CA ILE A 73 -14.57 -35.28 -9.43
C ILE A 73 -15.50 -35.71 -10.56
N LEU A 74 -16.46 -36.58 -10.26
CA LEU A 74 -17.50 -36.91 -11.22
C LEU A 74 -18.34 -35.66 -11.47
N ALA A 75 -18.80 -35.47 -12.70
CA ALA A 75 -19.66 -34.31 -13.03
C ALA A 75 -20.93 -34.24 -12.16
N SER A 76 -21.39 -35.38 -11.64
CA SER A 76 -22.51 -35.47 -10.69
C SER A 76 -22.20 -34.88 -9.32
N ASP A 77 -20.94 -34.82 -8.92
CA ASP A 77 -20.49 -34.41 -7.59
C ASP A 77 -20.09 -32.93 -7.57
N PHE A 78 -20.11 -32.26 -8.73
CA PHE A 78 -19.88 -30.83 -8.85
C PHE A 78 -21.10 -30.03 -8.38
N ASP A 79 -20.92 -29.25 -7.32
CA ASP A 79 -21.93 -28.33 -6.81
C ASP A 79 -21.85 -26.99 -7.55
N SER A 80 -22.68 -26.86 -8.59
CA SER A 80 -22.74 -25.65 -9.42
C SER A 80 -23.24 -24.42 -8.67
N ASN A 81 -24.13 -24.59 -7.69
CA ASN A 81 -24.65 -23.47 -6.90
C ASN A 81 -23.53 -22.91 -6.01
N LYS A 82 -22.82 -23.79 -5.29
CA LYS A 82 -21.69 -23.38 -4.44
C LYS A 82 -20.57 -22.72 -5.23
N TYR A 83 -20.28 -23.21 -6.44
CA TYR A 83 -19.32 -22.56 -7.33
C TYR A 83 -19.77 -21.15 -7.71
N ALA A 84 -21.01 -21.00 -8.20
CA ALA A 84 -21.54 -19.71 -8.64
C ALA A 84 -21.61 -18.69 -7.48
N ASP A 85 -22.04 -19.13 -6.30
CA ASP A 85 -22.09 -18.29 -5.10
C ASP A 85 -20.70 -17.73 -4.74
N LYS A 86 -19.67 -18.60 -4.75
CA LYS A 86 -18.30 -18.19 -4.45
C LYS A 86 -17.72 -17.26 -5.53
N ASP A 87 -17.99 -17.53 -6.81
CA ASP A 87 -17.50 -16.71 -7.92
C ASP A 87 -18.10 -15.30 -7.87
N ILE A 88 -19.40 -15.20 -7.64
CA ILE A 88 -20.10 -13.92 -7.47
C ILE A 88 -19.58 -13.17 -6.23
N GLU A 89 -19.38 -13.86 -5.10
CA GLU A 89 -18.82 -13.26 -3.88
C GLU A 89 -17.42 -12.67 -4.14
N LEU A 90 -16.54 -13.42 -4.80
CA LEU A 90 -15.22 -12.92 -5.19
C LEU A 90 -15.32 -11.75 -6.16
N GLY A 91 -16.22 -11.81 -7.15
CA GLY A 91 -16.46 -10.72 -8.09
C GLY A 91 -16.85 -9.40 -7.40
N VAL A 92 -17.75 -9.46 -6.42
CA VAL A 92 -18.13 -8.28 -5.61
C VAL A 92 -16.94 -7.74 -4.82
N LYS A 93 -16.15 -8.60 -4.18
CA LYS A 93 -14.95 -8.19 -3.42
C LYS A 93 -13.87 -7.57 -4.31
N ILE A 94 -13.65 -8.14 -5.49
CA ILE A 94 -12.75 -7.61 -6.53
C ILE A 94 -13.21 -6.21 -6.91
N ARG A 95 -14.49 -6.04 -7.23
CA ARG A 95 -15.02 -4.74 -7.65
C ARG A 95 -14.90 -3.67 -6.57
N ASN A 96 -15.22 -4.01 -5.33
CA ASN A 96 -15.08 -3.09 -4.20
C ASN A 96 -13.61 -2.69 -3.98
N THR A 97 -12.68 -3.64 -4.13
CA THR A 97 -11.24 -3.38 -4.03
C THR A 97 -10.74 -2.49 -5.15
N GLU A 98 -11.20 -2.70 -6.40
CA GLU A 98 -10.88 -1.82 -7.54
C GLU A 98 -11.34 -0.38 -7.30
N ILE A 99 -12.58 -0.20 -6.87
CA ILE A 99 -13.14 1.12 -6.53
C ILE A 99 -12.30 1.79 -5.44
N THR A 100 -11.94 1.03 -4.40
CA THR A 100 -11.12 1.53 -3.30
C THR A 100 -9.73 1.95 -3.79
N LEU A 101 -9.10 1.14 -4.63
CA LEU A 101 -7.80 1.43 -5.23
C LEU A 101 -7.84 2.69 -6.09
N GLU A 102 -8.88 2.86 -6.90
CA GLU A 102 -9.08 4.04 -7.73
C GLU A 102 -9.20 5.32 -6.88
N ILE A 103 -10.02 5.27 -5.82
CA ILE A 103 -10.20 6.38 -4.88
C ILE A 103 -8.87 6.71 -4.20
N ALA A 104 -8.15 5.70 -3.73
CA ALA A 104 -6.87 5.85 -3.04
C ALA A 104 -5.83 6.50 -3.95
N ARG A 105 -5.69 6.04 -5.20
CA ARG A 105 -4.77 6.61 -6.20
C ARG A 105 -5.11 8.07 -6.53
N LYS A 106 -6.38 8.38 -6.81
CA LYS A 106 -6.83 9.75 -7.08
C LYS A 106 -6.56 10.70 -5.91
N ARG A 107 -6.75 10.22 -4.67
CA ARG A 107 -6.45 11.01 -3.47
C ARG A 107 -4.96 11.17 -3.24
N TYR A 108 -4.18 10.12 -3.45
CA TYR A 108 -2.72 10.20 -3.38
C TYR A 108 -2.17 11.23 -4.37
N GLU A 109 -2.60 11.20 -5.63
CA GLU A 109 -2.18 12.16 -6.66
C GLU A 109 -2.50 13.60 -6.26
N TYR A 110 -3.73 13.84 -5.79
CA TYR A 110 -4.14 15.16 -5.31
C TYR A 110 -3.32 15.65 -4.11
N LEU A 111 -2.99 14.76 -3.16
CA LEU A 111 -2.31 15.12 -1.93
C LEU A 111 -0.79 15.28 -2.09
N PHE A 112 -0.15 14.50 -2.98
CA PHE A 112 1.31 14.36 -3.01
C PHE A 112 1.93 14.58 -4.39
N SER A 113 1.17 14.62 -5.49
CA SER A 113 1.70 14.80 -6.86
C SER A 113 1.49 16.20 -7.42
N GLY A 114 0.98 17.14 -6.62
CA GLY A 114 0.65 18.51 -7.03
C GLY A 114 1.70 19.60 -6.71
N GLY A 115 2.94 19.23 -6.37
CA GLY A 115 3.96 20.18 -5.88
C GLY A 115 4.99 20.67 -6.90
N ASP A 116 5.20 19.94 -8.01
CA ASP A 116 6.18 20.31 -9.04
C ASP A 116 5.48 20.64 -10.36
N LYS A 117 4.96 21.87 -10.45
CA LYS A 117 4.83 22.64 -11.71
C LYS A 117 5.08 24.11 -11.44
#